data_AF-A0A0Q7F9U5-F1
#
_entry.id   AF-A0A0Q7F9U5-F1
#
_cell.length_a   1.000
_cell.length_b   1.000
_cell.length_c   1.000
_cell.angle_alpha   90.00
_cell.angle_beta   90.00
_cell.angle_gamma   90.00
#
_symmetry.space_group_name_H-M   'P 1'
#
loop_
_entity.id
_entity.type
_entity.pdbx_description
1 polymer ?
#
loop_
_entity_poly.entity_id
_entity_poly.type
_entity_poly.pdbx_seq_one_letter_code
_entity_poly.pdbx_strand_id
1 'polypeptide(L)'
;MPLTDLDMALRGAVTVLAFLVAALMLRDHRGRHSARLAAAFALGVAAHAWCAAPGFAASTGWLHAVLLALSAGNAVVGWLVAASLFRATFRPRPWHGAIWGLVAALGFAAAAPGLVATATDGLRLSVTAIVLLLSAGALTEVFASWRDDLSDARRRLRLIVVVSLAGATMLNAALFAAFGPSSRADLVSLATIAAVLAGLGAVSWGLLNLRAGDLFDRPTPPEPAASPERAMIERLERLMTVERAYREDLTIGRLATRMGLPEHQLRRLINNGLGHRNFSTFINGYRIAEARQAFADSSQAEVSILTIALDTGFASIGPFNRAFKAQTGLTPSAYRRTALA
;
A
#
# COMPACT_ATOMS: atom_id res chain seq x y z
N MET A 1 12.59 -18.34 -41.20
CA MET A 1 11.89 -19.05 -40.11
C MET A 1 10.39 -18.90 -40.38
N PRO A 2 9.63 -19.98 -40.53
CA PRO A 2 8.18 -19.88 -40.70
C PRO A 2 7.54 -19.25 -39.45
N LEU A 3 6.41 -18.57 -39.63
CA LEU A 3 5.73 -17.84 -38.55
C LEU A 3 5.35 -18.76 -37.37
N THR A 4 5.03 -20.01 -37.66
CA THR A 4 4.72 -21.06 -36.68
C THR A 4 5.92 -21.41 -35.80
N ASP A 5 7.13 -21.52 -36.36
CA ASP A 5 8.32 -21.82 -35.57
C ASP A 5 8.64 -20.65 -34.63
N LEU A 6 8.47 -19.42 -35.12
CA LEU A 6 8.68 -18.22 -34.32
C LEU A 6 7.65 -18.14 -33.18
N ASP A 7 6.37 -18.43 -33.47
CA ASP A 7 5.29 -18.50 -32.47
C ASP A 7 5.63 -19.52 -31.37
N MET A 8 6.09 -20.73 -31.73
CA MET A 8 6.51 -21.75 -30.77
C MET A 8 7.72 -21.30 -29.93
N ALA A 9 8.70 -20.64 -30.55
CA ALA A 9 9.86 -20.10 -29.84
C ALA A 9 9.44 -19.03 -28.81
N LEU A 10 8.52 -18.13 -29.17
CA LEU A 10 8.00 -17.10 -28.25
C LEU A 10 7.20 -17.73 -27.09
N ARG A 11 6.40 -18.78 -27.33
CA ARG A 11 5.70 -19.52 -26.27
C ARG A 11 6.66 -20.16 -25.29
N GLY A 12 7.74 -20.76 -25.79
CA GLY A 12 8.83 -21.28 -24.97
C GLY A 12 9.45 -20.20 -24.09
N ALA A 13 9.77 -19.04 -24.67
CA ALA A 13 10.32 -17.89 -23.92
C ALA A 13 9.36 -17.37 -22.85
N VAL A 14 8.07 -17.19 -23.17
CA VAL A 14 7.03 -16.80 -22.20
C VAL A 14 6.94 -17.81 -21.06
N THR A 15 6.95 -19.10 -21.38
CA THR A 15 6.84 -20.19 -20.40
C THR A 15 8.02 -20.18 -19.43
N VAL A 16 9.25 -20.13 -19.96
CA VAL A 16 10.48 -20.09 -19.14
C VAL A 16 10.50 -18.86 -18.25
N LEU A 17 10.21 -17.68 -18.81
CA LEU A 17 10.20 -16.43 -18.05
C LEU A 17 9.13 -16.45 -16.96
N ALA A 18 7.93 -16.97 -17.26
CA ALA A 18 6.84 -17.08 -16.30
C ALA A 18 7.19 -18.01 -15.13
N PHE A 19 7.79 -19.17 -15.40
CA PHE A 19 8.30 -20.05 -14.36
C PHE A 19 9.39 -19.41 -13.53
N LEU A 20 10.31 -18.67 -14.16
CA LEU A 20 11.36 -17.94 -13.46
C LEU A 20 10.75 -16.87 -12.52
N VAL A 21 9.81 -16.06 -13.01
CA VAL A 21 9.11 -15.07 -12.17
C VAL A 21 8.39 -15.77 -11.01
N ALA A 22 7.66 -16.84 -11.26
CA ALA A 22 6.97 -17.59 -10.21
C ALA A 22 7.96 -18.13 -9.15
N ALA A 23 9.07 -18.73 -9.59
CA ALA A 23 10.10 -19.26 -8.72
C ALA A 23 10.76 -18.16 -7.86
N LEU A 24 11.11 -17.02 -8.46
CA LEU A 24 11.68 -15.88 -7.74
C LEU A 24 10.69 -15.31 -6.70
N MET A 25 9.41 -15.14 -7.07
CA MET A 25 8.38 -14.65 -6.15
C MET A 25 8.18 -15.59 -4.96
N LEU A 26 8.19 -16.90 -5.18
CA LEU A 26 8.05 -17.89 -4.12
C LEU A 26 9.32 -18.02 -3.27
N ARG A 27 10.51 -17.98 -3.87
CA ARG A 27 11.78 -18.07 -3.14
C ARG A 27 12.00 -16.87 -2.23
N ASP A 28 11.85 -15.67 -2.77
CA ASP A 28 12.28 -14.44 -2.10
C ASP A 28 11.15 -13.82 -1.26
N HIS A 29 9.88 -14.12 -1.57
CA HIS A 29 8.72 -13.45 -0.97
C HIS A 29 7.54 -14.37 -0.56
N ARG A 30 7.75 -15.69 -0.36
CA ARG A 30 6.68 -16.66 0.02
C ARG A 30 5.75 -16.22 1.16
N GLY A 31 6.25 -15.44 2.12
CA GLY A 31 5.47 -14.96 3.26
C GLY A 31 4.37 -13.95 2.90
N ARG A 32 4.47 -13.29 1.74
CA ARG A 32 3.51 -12.26 1.31
C ARG A 32 2.40 -12.87 0.44
N HIS A 33 1.15 -12.51 0.72
CA HIS A 33 0.01 -12.98 -0.08
C HIS A 33 0.05 -12.48 -1.54
N SER A 34 0.47 -11.23 -1.75
CA SER A 34 0.63 -10.63 -3.08
C SER A 34 1.66 -11.35 -3.95
N ALA A 35 2.79 -11.77 -3.37
CA ALA A 35 3.81 -12.55 -4.07
C ALA A 35 3.29 -13.93 -4.50
N ARG A 36 2.49 -14.61 -3.65
CA ARG A 36 1.83 -15.87 -4.02
C ARG A 36 0.82 -15.70 -5.14
N LEU A 37 0.04 -14.61 -5.14
CA LEU A 37 -0.87 -14.27 -6.23
C LEU A 37 -0.12 -13.96 -7.51
N ALA A 38 0.99 -13.21 -7.45
CA ALA A 38 1.85 -12.93 -8.60
C ALA A 38 2.49 -14.20 -9.19
N ALA A 39 2.92 -15.14 -8.33
CA ALA A 39 3.43 -16.44 -8.78
C ALA A 39 2.33 -17.28 -9.44
N ALA A 40 1.15 -17.39 -8.84
CA ALA A 40 0.00 -18.07 -9.42
C ALA A 40 -0.39 -17.44 -10.77
N PHE A 41 -0.34 -16.11 -10.86
CA PHE A 41 -0.61 -15.37 -12.08
C PHE A 41 0.38 -15.71 -13.19
N ALA A 42 1.67 -15.73 -12.88
CA ALA A 42 2.72 -16.11 -13.83
C ALA A 42 2.53 -17.55 -14.33
N LEU A 43 2.21 -18.51 -13.46
CA LEU A 43 1.89 -19.88 -13.87
C LEU A 43 0.67 -19.95 -14.80
N GLY A 44 -0.35 -19.13 -14.56
CA GLY A 44 -1.50 -19.01 -15.46
C GLY A 44 -1.15 -18.41 -16.82
N VAL A 45 -0.17 -17.49 -16.89
CA VAL A 45 0.36 -16.97 -18.18
C VAL A 45 1.06 -18.08 -18.96
N ALA A 46 1.82 -18.95 -18.29
CA ALA A 46 2.41 -20.14 -18.94
C ALA A 46 1.33 -21.09 -19.47
N ALA A 47 0.25 -21.34 -18.71
CA ALA A 47 -0.88 -22.14 -19.18
C ALA A 47 -1.55 -21.51 -20.42
N HIS A 48 -1.75 -20.19 -20.42
CA HIS A 48 -2.30 -19.45 -21.56
C HIS A 48 -1.42 -19.59 -22.81
N ALA A 49 -0.09 -19.51 -22.65
CA ALA A 49 0.87 -19.66 -23.73
C ALA A 49 0.81 -21.02 -24.42
N TRP A 50 0.22 -22.06 -23.83
CA TRP A 50 0.03 -23.36 -24.49
C TRP A 50 -1.41 -23.61 -24.90
N CYS A 51 -2.41 -23.20 -24.11
CA CYS A 51 -3.80 -23.41 -24.51
C CYS A 51 -4.17 -22.62 -25.78
N ALA A 52 -3.54 -21.46 -26.01
CA ALA A 52 -3.74 -20.64 -27.19
C ALA A 52 -2.86 -21.04 -28.39
N ALA A 53 -2.12 -22.17 -28.32
CA ALA A 53 -1.23 -22.59 -29.39
C ALA A 53 -1.99 -23.17 -30.60
N PRO A 54 -1.65 -22.77 -31.84
CA PRO A 54 -2.25 -23.35 -33.04
C PRO A 54 -2.14 -24.87 -33.04
N GLY A 55 -3.25 -25.58 -33.29
CA GLY A 55 -3.29 -27.05 -33.34
C GLY A 55 -3.19 -27.77 -31.98
N PHE A 56 -2.99 -27.06 -30.87
CA PHE A 56 -2.84 -27.70 -29.55
C PHE A 56 -4.16 -28.31 -29.04
N ALA A 57 -5.28 -27.63 -29.28
CA ALA A 57 -6.61 -28.12 -28.89
C ALA A 57 -6.96 -29.47 -29.52
N ALA A 58 -6.60 -29.65 -30.80
CA ALA A 58 -6.89 -30.86 -31.55
C ALA A 58 -6.05 -32.07 -31.11
N SER A 59 -4.84 -31.84 -30.61
CA SER A 59 -3.88 -32.91 -30.28
C SER A 59 -3.97 -33.42 -28.84
N THR A 60 -4.51 -32.62 -27.91
CA THR A 60 -4.39 -32.90 -26.47
C THR A 60 -5.73 -33.00 -25.72
N GLY A 61 -6.86 -32.72 -26.38
CA GLY A 61 -8.22 -32.97 -25.88
C GLY A 61 -8.46 -32.45 -24.46
N TRP A 62 -8.46 -33.36 -23.48
CA TRP A 62 -8.69 -33.04 -22.07
C TRP A 62 -7.61 -32.15 -21.43
N LEU A 63 -6.35 -32.28 -21.83
CA LEU A 63 -5.29 -31.41 -21.32
C LEU A 63 -5.49 -29.96 -21.77
N HIS A 64 -5.98 -29.75 -22.99
CA HIS A 64 -6.37 -28.42 -23.46
C HIS A 64 -7.49 -27.83 -22.59
N ALA A 65 -8.50 -28.63 -22.22
CA ALA A 65 -9.58 -28.17 -21.33
C ALA A 65 -9.06 -27.75 -19.94
N VAL A 66 -8.12 -28.49 -19.36
CA VAL A 66 -7.48 -28.13 -18.09
C VAL A 66 -6.67 -26.83 -18.22
N LEU A 67 -5.86 -26.70 -19.27
CA LEU A 67 -5.07 -25.48 -19.46
C LEU A 67 -5.95 -24.26 -19.76
N LEU A 68 -7.05 -24.44 -20.49
CA LEU A 68 -8.01 -23.36 -20.74
C LEU A 68 -8.72 -22.95 -19.44
N ALA A 69 -9.07 -23.89 -18.57
CA ALA A 69 -9.64 -23.61 -17.26
C ALA A 69 -8.68 -22.75 -16.40
N LEU A 70 -7.40 -23.13 -16.35
CA LEU A 70 -6.36 -22.37 -15.64
C LEU A 70 -6.15 -20.99 -16.26
N SER A 71 -6.12 -20.90 -17.60
CA SER A 71 -6.01 -19.63 -18.32
C SER A 71 -7.20 -18.70 -18.07
N ALA A 72 -8.43 -19.22 -18.08
CA ALA A 72 -9.63 -18.44 -17.83
C ALA A 72 -9.66 -17.93 -16.39
N GLY A 73 -9.38 -18.81 -15.42
CA GLY A 73 -9.24 -18.45 -14.01
C GLY A 73 -8.12 -17.42 -13.76
N ASN A 74 -7.11 -17.35 -14.64
CA ASN A 74 -6.00 -16.42 -14.49
C ASN A 74 -6.42 -14.94 -14.53
N ALA A 75 -7.53 -14.60 -15.21
CA ALA A 75 -8.07 -13.24 -15.17
C ALA A 75 -8.52 -12.83 -13.77
N VAL A 76 -9.09 -13.77 -13.01
CA VAL A 76 -9.45 -13.55 -11.59
C VAL A 76 -8.18 -13.32 -10.79
N VAL A 77 -7.15 -14.17 -10.96
CA VAL A 77 -5.86 -13.99 -10.26
C VAL A 77 -5.23 -12.64 -10.60
N GLY A 78 -5.28 -12.22 -11.87
CA GLY A 78 -4.81 -10.92 -12.32
C GLY A 78 -5.51 -9.75 -11.64
N TRP A 79 -6.83 -9.81 -11.52
CA TRP A 79 -7.61 -8.84 -10.74
C TRP A 79 -7.23 -8.85 -9.25
N LEU A 80 -7.01 -10.02 -8.64
CA LEU A 80 -6.55 -10.11 -7.25
C LEU A 80 -5.14 -9.54 -7.08
N VAL A 81 -4.24 -9.73 -8.05
CA VAL A 81 -2.92 -9.09 -8.07
C VAL A 81 -3.09 -7.58 -8.10
N ALA A 82 -3.88 -7.03 -9.02
CA ALA A 82 -4.16 -5.60 -9.09
C ALA A 82 -4.74 -5.07 -7.75
N ALA A 83 -5.76 -5.72 -7.21
CA ALA A 83 -6.35 -5.36 -5.93
C ALA A 83 -5.32 -5.41 -4.78
N SER A 84 -4.43 -6.41 -4.77
CA SER A 84 -3.38 -6.54 -3.75
C SER A 84 -2.27 -5.49 -3.87
N LEU A 85 -2.03 -4.95 -5.06
CA LEU A 85 -1.03 -3.92 -5.31
C LEU A 85 -1.54 -2.52 -4.96
N PHE A 86 -2.83 -2.24 -5.15
CA PHE A 86 -3.40 -0.91 -4.96
C PHE A 86 -4.15 -0.72 -3.64
N ARG A 87 -4.73 -1.79 -3.05
CA ARG A 87 -5.48 -1.69 -1.78
C ARG A 87 -4.65 -2.18 -0.60
N ALA A 88 -4.31 -1.28 0.32
CA ALA A 88 -3.44 -1.56 1.48
C ALA A 88 -3.95 -2.66 2.43
N THR A 89 -5.27 -2.86 2.52
CA THR A 89 -5.92 -3.84 3.42
C THR A 89 -6.44 -5.09 2.70
N PHE A 90 -6.08 -5.27 1.42
CA PHE A 90 -6.60 -6.39 0.64
C PHE A 90 -6.15 -7.74 1.21
N ARG A 91 -7.13 -8.61 1.45
CA ARG A 91 -6.92 -10.02 1.77
C ARG A 91 -7.86 -10.86 0.91
N PRO A 92 -7.36 -11.96 0.30
CA PRO A 92 -8.22 -12.86 -0.43
C PRO A 92 -9.24 -13.50 0.53
N ARG A 93 -10.51 -13.25 0.26
CA ARG A 93 -11.67 -13.88 0.91
C ARG A 93 -12.10 -15.15 0.15
N PRO A 94 -12.76 -16.12 0.81
CA PRO A 94 -13.14 -17.39 0.18
C PRO A 94 -14.03 -17.23 -1.08
N TRP A 95 -14.84 -16.17 -1.15
CA TRP A 95 -15.66 -15.91 -2.34
C TRP A 95 -14.84 -15.61 -3.60
N HIS A 96 -13.62 -15.07 -3.49
CA HIS A 96 -12.75 -14.90 -4.66
C HIS A 96 -12.31 -16.27 -5.23
N GLY A 97 -12.13 -17.25 -4.36
CA GLY A 97 -11.88 -18.65 -4.76
C GLY A 97 -13.11 -19.27 -5.44
N ALA A 98 -14.32 -18.94 -4.99
CA ALA A 98 -15.55 -19.36 -5.64
C ALA A 98 -15.70 -18.76 -7.05
N ILE A 99 -15.39 -17.46 -7.23
CA ILE A 99 -15.37 -16.82 -8.55
C ILE A 99 -14.32 -17.48 -9.45
N TRP A 100 -13.10 -17.71 -8.94
CA TRP A 100 -12.07 -18.42 -9.68
C TRP A 100 -12.53 -19.81 -10.12
N GLY A 101 -13.14 -20.58 -9.22
CA GLY A 101 -13.66 -21.91 -9.51
C GLY A 101 -14.77 -21.90 -10.56
N LEU A 102 -15.68 -20.92 -10.50
CA LEU A 102 -16.73 -20.74 -11.50
C LEU A 102 -16.14 -20.43 -12.89
N VAL A 103 -15.22 -19.46 -12.98
CA VAL A 103 -14.59 -19.07 -14.25
C VAL A 103 -13.76 -20.21 -14.83
N ALA A 104 -13.02 -20.94 -13.98
CA ALA A 104 -12.26 -22.11 -14.40
C ALA A 104 -13.18 -23.24 -14.90
N ALA A 105 -14.30 -23.50 -14.22
CA ALA A 105 -15.28 -24.50 -14.64
C ALA A 105 -15.92 -24.14 -16.00
N LEU A 106 -16.25 -22.87 -16.22
CA LEU A 106 -16.74 -22.38 -17.51
C LEU A 106 -15.68 -22.53 -18.61
N GLY A 107 -14.43 -22.20 -18.32
CA GLY A 107 -13.30 -22.40 -19.25
C GLY A 107 -13.07 -23.88 -19.59
N PHE A 108 -13.18 -24.77 -18.60
CA PHE A 108 -13.10 -26.21 -18.81
C PHE A 108 -14.23 -26.70 -19.71
N ALA A 109 -15.48 -26.33 -19.41
CA ALA A 109 -16.64 -26.71 -20.19
C ALA A 109 -16.57 -26.19 -21.63
N ALA A 110 -16.00 -25.01 -21.85
CA ALA A 110 -15.80 -24.41 -23.17
C ALA A 110 -14.79 -25.16 -24.08
N ALA A 111 -14.01 -26.09 -23.51
CA ALA A 111 -13.03 -26.91 -24.22
C ALA A 111 -13.22 -28.42 -24.00
N ALA A 112 -14.24 -28.83 -23.27
CA ALA A 112 -14.50 -30.24 -22.99
C ALA A 112 -14.90 -30.98 -24.29
N PRO A 113 -14.21 -32.08 -24.64
CA PRO A 113 -14.58 -32.89 -25.80
C PRO A 113 -16.01 -33.43 -25.66
N GLY A 114 -16.78 -33.42 -26.75
CA GLY A 114 -18.12 -34.02 -26.80
C GLY A 114 -19.31 -33.06 -26.58
N LEU A 115 -19.06 -31.78 -26.31
CA LEU A 115 -20.12 -30.76 -26.37
C LEU A 115 -20.38 -30.28 -27.81
N VAL A 116 -21.63 -29.93 -28.10
CA VAL A 116 -22.04 -29.38 -29.40
C VAL A 116 -21.39 -28.01 -29.60
N ALA A 117 -20.91 -27.74 -30.81
CA ALA A 117 -20.13 -26.54 -31.15
C ALA A 117 -20.80 -25.22 -30.73
N THR A 118 -22.13 -25.09 -30.92
CA THR A 118 -22.89 -23.90 -30.54
C THR A 118 -22.90 -23.65 -29.03
N ALA A 119 -22.94 -24.71 -28.22
CA ALA A 119 -22.86 -24.62 -26.76
C ALA A 119 -21.46 -24.19 -26.31
N THR A 120 -20.40 -24.73 -26.94
CA THR A 120 -19.02 -24.34 -26.63
C THR A 120 -18.73 -22.89 -27.02
N ASP A 121 -19.28 -22.39 -28.13
CA ASP A 121 -19.09 -21.00 -28.57
C ASP A 121 -19.76 -20.00 -27.62
N GLY A 122 -20.99 -20.29 -27.18
CA GLY A 122 -21.69 -19.46 -26.19
C GLY A 122 -20.95 -19.39 -24.84
N LEU A 123 -20.37 -20.51 -24.40
CA LEU A 123 -19.52 -20.56 -23.21
C LEU A 123 -18.22 -19.74 -23.38
N ARG A 124 -17.55 -19.86 -24.53
CA ARG A 124 -16.33 -19.08 -24.84
C ARG A 124 -16.60 -17.57 -24.85
N LEU A 125 -17.71 -17.14 -25.43
CA LEU A 125 -18.13 -15.74 -25.42
C LEU A 125 -18.38 -15.25 -23.99
N SER A 126 -19.07 -16.05 -23.18
CA SER A 126 -19.36 -15.74 -21.79
C SER A 126 -18.08 -15.62 -20.95
N VAL A 127 -17.14 -16.56 -21.09
CA VAL A 127 -15.82 -16.50 -20.44
C VAL A 127 -15.06 -15.25 -20.89
N THR A 128 -15.05 -14.94 -22.17
CA THR A 128 -14.37 -13.74 -22.71
C THR A 128 -14.97 -12.46 -22.13
N ALA A 129 -16.29 -12.33 -22.07
CA ALA A 129 -16.97 -11.18 -21.47
C ALA A 129 -16.60 -11.03 -19.98
N ILE A 130 -16.60 -12.12 -19.21
CA ILE A 130 -16.19 -12.10 -17.79
C ILE A 130 -14.74 -11.65 -17.64
N VAL A 131 -13.82 -12.19 -18.45
CA VAL A 131 -12.40 -11.81 -18.44
C VAL A 131 -12.21 -10.32 -18.75
N LEU A 132 -12.95 -9.79 -19.72
CA LEU A 132 -12.91 -8.37 -20.06
C LEU A 132 -13.44 -7.49 -18.92
N LEU A 133 -14.53 -7.89 -18.27
CA LEU A 133 -15.08 -7.17 -17.11
C LEU A 133 -14.09 -7.15 -15.94
N LEU A 134 -13.42 -8.27 -15.65
CA LEU A 134 -12.39 -8.36 -14.62
C LEU A 134 -11.17 -7.49 -14.97
N SER A 135 -10.76 -7.48 -16.23
CA SER A 135 -9.63 -6.67 -16.72
C SER A 135 -9.95 -5.18 -16.66
N ALA A 136 -11.17 -4.78 -17.01
CA ALA A 136 -11.66 -3.42 -16.82
C ALA A 136 -11.70 -3.03 -15.34
N GLY A 137 -12.16 -3.94 -14.47
CA GLY A 137 -12.13 -3.76 -13.02
C GLY A 137 -10.71 -3.57 -12.47
N ALA A 138 -9.72 -4.32 -12.98
CA ALA A 138 -8.33 -4.11 -12.60
C ALA A 138 -7.82 -2.72 -13.01
N LEU A 139 -8.21 -2.21 -14.19
CA LEU A 139 -7.86 -0.86 -14.63
C LEU A 139 -8.56 0.23 -13.81
N THR A 140 -9.83 0.05 -13.43
CA THR A 140 -10.52 1.06 -12.60
C THR A 140 -9.87 1.21 -11.22
N GLU A 141 -9.34 0.13 -10.63
CA GLU A 141 -8.54 0.20 -9.39
C GLU A 141 -7.30 1.09 -9.56
N VAL A 142 -6.61 0.99 -10.71
CA VAL A 142 -5.43 1.81 -11.02
C VAL A 142 -5.80 3.29 -11.06
N PHE A 143 -6.88 3.64 -11.77
CA PHE A 143 -7.30 5.03 -11.93
C PHE A 143 -7.87 5.64 -10.65
N ALA A 144 -8.63 4.85 -9.87
CA ALA A 144 -9.26 5.31 -8.64
C ALA A 144 -8.23 5.60 -7.52
N SER A 145 -7.17 4.81 -7.43
CA SER A 145 -6.14 4.93 -6.39
C SER A 145 -4.94 5.82 -6.80
N TRP A 146 -4.95 6.37 -8.01
CA TRP A 146 -3.84 7.11 -8.59
C TRP A 146 -3.44 8.38 -7.82
N ARG A 147 -4.40 9.05 -7.18
CA ARG A 147 -4.21 10.36 -6.54
C ARG A 147 -3.58 10.27 -5.14
N ASP A 148 -3.61 9.11 -4.50
CA ASP A 148 -3.25 8.95 -3.09
C ASP A 148 -1.83 8.37 -2.86
N ASP A 149 -1.09 8.04 -3.93
CA ASP A 149 0.22 7.35 -3.81
C ASP A 149 1.41 8.30 -3.98
N LEU A 150 2.10 8.58 -2.87
CA LEU A 150 3.16 9.60 -2.71
C LEU A 150 4.55 9.21 -3.28
N SER A 151 4.72 8.06 -3.94
CA SER A 151 6.03 7.64 -4.50
C SER A 151 5.98 7.24 -5.97
N ASP A 152 6.66 8.04 -6.83
CA ASP A 152 6.60 7.92 -8.29
C ASP A 152 7.10 6.58 -8.86
N ALA A 153 8.09 5.93 -8.23
CA ALA A 153 8.70 4.71 -8.74
C ALA A 153 7.78 3.48 -8.62
N ARG A 154 7.13 3.30 -7.47
CA ARG A 154 6.21 2.16 -7.22
C ARG A 154 4.93 2.29 -8.03
N ARG A 155 4.42 3.52 -8.16
CA ARG A 155 3.24 3.83 -8.98
C ARG A 155 3.46 3.44 -10.45
N ARG A 156 4.63 3.79 -11.02
CA ARG A 156 5.00 3.39 -12.39
C ARG A 156 5.05 1.88 -12.55
N LEU A 157 5.60 1.14 -11.58
CA LEU A 157 5.69 -0.32 -11.67
C LEU A 157 4.32 -1.00 -11.58
N ARG A 158 3.48 -0.63 -10.60
CA ARG A 158 2.12 -1.18 -10.46
C ARG A 158 1.28 -0.89 -11.71
N LEU A 159 1.46 0.29 -12.29
CA LEU A 159 0.86 0.65 -13.57
C LEU A 159 1.32 -0.24 -14.71
N ILE A 160 2.63 -0.43 -14.89
CA ILE A 160 3.18 -1.31 -15.92
C ILE A 160 2.57 -2.71 -15.77
N VAL A 161 2.56 -3.27 -14.56
CA VAL A 161 1.99 -4.61 -14.29
C VAL A 161 0.53 -4.69 -14.72
N VAL A 162 -0.33 -3.78 -14.24
CA VAL A 162 -1.77 -3.88 -14.51
C VAL A 162 -2.12 -3.51 -15.94
N VAL A 163 -1.47 -2.51 -16.53
CA VAL A 163 -1.71 -2.10 -17.93
C VAL A 163 -1.21 -3.17 -18.90
N SER A 164 -0.02 -3.74 -18.68
CA SER A 164 0.46 -4.83 -19.51
C SER A 164 -0.45 -6.06 -19.42
N LEU A 165 -0.95 -6.37 -18.22
CA LEU A 165 -1.84 -7.49 -18.00
C LEU A 165 -3.22 -7.29 -18.66
N ALA A 166 -3.94 -6.24 -18.26
CA ALA A 166 -5.27 -5.95 -18.80
C ALA A 166 -5.19 -5.66 -20.31
N GLY A 167 -4.18 -4.90 -20.74
CA GLY A 167 -3.94 -4.58 -22.15
C GLY A 167 -3.73 -5.82 -23.02
N ALA A 168 -2.93 -6.80 -22.58
CA ALA A 168 -2.72 -8.03 -23.34
C ALA A 168 -4.03 -8.83 -23.51
N THR A 169 -4.85 -8.93 -22.46
CA THR A 169 -6.15 -9.64 -22.55
C THR A 169 -7.15 -8.92 -23.46
N MET A 170 -7.23 -7.59 -23.38
CA MET A 170 -8.11 -6.78 -24.20
C MET A 170 -7.66 -6.79 -25.67
N LEU A 171 -6.35 -6.74 -25.92
CA LEU A 171 -5.78 -6.87 -27.26
C LEU A 171 -6.10 -8.23 -27.86
N ASN A 172 -5.92 -9.32 -27.12
CA ASN A 172 -6.27 -10.67 -27.59
C ASN A 172 -7.75 -10.76 -27.97
N ALA A 173 -8.65 -10.26 -27.11
CA ALA A 173 -10.09 -10.24 -27.41
C ALA A 173 -10.42 -9.40 -28.65
N ALA A 174 -9.79 -8.23 -28.82
CA ALA A 174 -9.99 -7.37 -29.97
C ALA A 174 -9.48 -8.00 -31.28
N LEU A 175 -8.30 -8.62 -31.25
CA LEU A 175 -7.76 -9.33 -32.41
C LEU A 175 -8.62 -10.53 -32.79
N PHE A 176 -9.10 -11.30 -31.81
CA PHE A 176 -10.01 -12.42 -32.05
C PHE A 176 -11.34 -11.94 -32.65
N ALA A 177 -11.91 -10.85 -32.15
CA ALA A 177 -13.14 -10.27 -32.70
C ALA A 177 -12.94 -9.76 -34.14
N ALA A 178 -11.79 -9.17 -34.45
CA ALA A 178 -11.49 -8.62 -35.76
C ALA A 178 -11.09 -9.68 -36.80
N PHE A 179 -10.45 -10.78 -36.38
CA PHE A 179 -9.75 -11.69 -37.29
C PHE A 179 -9.99 -13.19 -37.00
N GLY A 180 -10.83 -13.56 -36.04
CA GLY A 180 -10.92 -14.90 -35.44
C GLY A 180 -10.84 -16.10 -36.39
N PRO A 181 -11.76 -16.28 -37.37
CA PRO A 181 -11.72 -17.41 -38.29
C PRO A 181 -10.98 -17.12 -39.62
N SER A 182 -10.20 -16.04 -39.70
CA SER A 182 -9.57 -15.61 -40.95
C SER A 182 -8.29 -16.40 -41.29
N SER A 183 -7.83 -16.28 -42.53
CA SER A 183 -6.52 -16.79 -42.99
C SER A 183 -5.30 -16.18 -42.26
N ARG A 184 -5.53 -15.26 -41.32
CA ARG A 184 -4.50 -14.56 -40.54
C ARG A 184 -4.37 -15.08 -39.09
N ALA A 185 -4.98 -16.23 -38.76
CA ALA A 185 -4.95 -16.80 -37.42
C ALA A 185 -3.52 -16.93 -36.85
N ASP A 186 -2.54 -17.33 -37.68
CA ASP A 186 -1.14 -17.46 -37.27
C ASP A 186 -0.51 -16.09 -36.90
N LEU A 187 -0.85 -15.03 -37.64
CA LEU A 187 -0.38 -13.67 -37.33
C LEU A 187 -1.01 -13.15 -36.03
N VAL A 188 -2.29 -13.45 -35.79
CA VAL A 188 -2.99 -13.08 -34.55
C VAL A 188 -2.40 -13.81 -33.34
N SER A 189 -2.13 -15.12 -33.49
CA SER A 189 -1.43 -15.93 -32.49
C SER A 189 -0.07 -15.33 -32.15
N LEU A 190 0.73 -15.04 -33.17
CA LEU A 190 2.07 -14.48 -33.02
C LEU A 190 2.04 -13.10 -32.34
N ALA A 191 1.13 -12.22 -32.76
CA ALA A 191 0.97 -10.89 -32.16
C ALA A 191 0.56 -10.98 -30.68
N THR A 192 -0.33 -11.91 -30.35
CA THR A 192 -0.79 -12.12 -28.98
C THR A 192 0.33 -12.61 -28.08
N ILE A 193 1.07 -13.64 -28.50
CA ILE A 193 2.17 -14.16 -27.66
C ILE A 193 3.33 -13.17 -27.56
N ALA A 194 3.60 -12.38 -28.61
CA ALA A 194 4.57 -11.29 -28.55
C ALA A 194 4.15 -10.20 -27.54
N ALA A 195 2.88 -9.82 -27.50
CA ALA A 195 2.36 -8.86 -26.53
C ALA A 195 2.45 -9.39 -25.08
N VAL A 196 2.14 -10.67 -24.86
CA VAL A 196 2.30 -11.34 -23.56
C VAL A 196 3.77 -11.35 -23.13
N LEU A 197 4.69 -11.69 -24.05
CA LEU A 197 6.13 -11.67 -23.76
C LEU A 197 6.62 -10.26 -23.42
N ALA A 198 6.20 -9.26 -24.19
CA ALA A 198 6.56 -7.86 -23.93
C ALA A 198 6.04 -7.40 -22.56
N GLY A 199 4.80 -7.75 -22.20
CA GLY A 199 4.22 -7.44 -20.90
C GLY A 199 4.98 -8.13 -19.76
N LEU A 200 5.26 -9.43 -19.87
CA LEU A 200 6.01 -10.17 -18.87
C LEU A 200 7.47 -9.67 -18.75
N GLY A 201 8.08 -9.27 -19.86
CA GLY A 201 9.38 -8.63 -19.91
C GLY A 201 9.39 -7.28 -19.21
N ALA A 202 8.37 -6.44 -19.42
CA ALA A 202 8.23 -5.15 -18.75
C ALA A 202 8.06 -5.32 -17.22
N VAL A 203 7.28 -6.31 -16.79
CA VAL A 203 7.16 -6.67 -15.36
C VAL A 203 8.50 -7.15 -14.82
N SER A 204 9.19 -8.05 -15.52
CA SER A 204 10.49 -8.59 -15.09
C SER A 204 11.56 -7.51 -15.00
N TRP A 205 11.64 -6.61 -15.99
CA TRP A 205 12.49 -5.44 -15.98
C TRP A 205 12.21 -4.54 -14.77
N GLY A 206 10.94 -4.32 -14.48
CA GLY A 206 10.51 -3.56 -13.31
C GLY A 206 10.91 -4.21 -11.98
N LEU A 207 10.81 -5.54 -11.88
CA LEU A 207 11.25 -6.32 -10.72
C LEU A 207 12.77 -6.37 -10.54
N LEU A 208 13.56 -6.21 -11.61
CA LEU A 208 15.02 -6.18 -11.54
C LEU A 208 15.56 -4.79 -11.17
N ASN A 209 14.91 -3.73 -11.67
CA ASN A 209 15.35 -2.35 -11.42
C ASN A 209 14.86 -1.76 -10.09
N LEU A 210 13.87 -2.39 -9.45
CA LEU A 210 13.39 -2.05 -8.12
C LEU A 210 13.67 -3.23 -7.21
N ARG A 211 14.03 -3.00 -5.93
CA ARG A 211 14.10 -4.12 -4.98
C ARG A 211 12.71 -4.72 -4.95
N ALA A 212 12.54 -5.98 -5.35
CA ALA A 212 11.21 -6.64 -5.40
C ALA A 212 10.45 -6.55 -4.06
N GLY A 213 11.18 -6.38 -2.94
CA GLY A 213 10.65 -5.95 -1.65
C GLY A 213 9.77 -4.71 -1.73
N ASP A 214 10.22 -3.63 -2.38
CA ASP A 214 9.52 -2.35 -2.49
C ASP A 214 8.18 -2.44 -3.24
N LEU A 215 7.99 -3.43 -4.13
CA LEU A 215 6.72 -3.66 -4.83
C LEU A 215 5.63 -4.15 -3.86
N PHE A 216 6.01 -5.00 -2.91
CA PHE A 216 5.10 -5.69 -1.99
C PHE A 216 5.18 -5.19 -0.55
N ASP A 217 6.18 -4.38 -0.23
CA ASP A 217 6.33 -3.75 1.06
C ASP A 217 5.29 -2.64 1.21
N ARG A 218 4.68 -2.65 2.39
CA ARG A 218 3.81 -1.55 2.81
C ARG A 218 4.64 -0.27 2.75
N PRO A 219 4.03 0.90 2.54
CA PRO A 219 4.58 2.08 3.16
C PRO A 219 4.67 1.71 4.65
N THR A 220 5.89 1.46 5.15
CA THR A 220 6.16 1.78 6.54
C THR A 220 5.64 3.21 6.65
N PRO A 221 4.66 3.50 7.55
CA PRO A 221 4.32 4.88 7.87
C PRO A 221 5.66 5.56 8.02
N PRO A 222 5.95 6.61 7.22
CA PRO A 222 7.31 7.06 6.97
C PRO A 222 8.04 7.03 8.28
N GLU A 223 9.01 6.11 8.41
CA GLU A 223 9.83 6.06 9.60
C GLU A 223 10.41 7.46 9.68
N PRO A 224 10.08 8.22 10.74
CA PRO A 224 9.92 9.65 10.61
C PRO A 224 11.25 10.39 10.47
N ALA A 225 11.78 10.35 9.26
CA ALA A 225 12.80 11.23 8.74
C ALA A 225 12.18 12.63 8.73
N ALA A 226 12.51 13.39 9.78
CA ALA A 226 12.27 14.82 9.96
C ALA A 226 11.11 15.40 9.13
N SER A 227 9.87 15.03 9.48
CA SER A 227 8.73 15.83 9.01
C SER A 227 8.95 17.28 9.48
N PRO A 228 8.53 18.30 8.70
CA PRO A 228 8.59 19.70 9.15
C PRO A 228 8.00 19.89 10.55
N GLU A 229 7.01 19.07 10.90
CA GLU A 229 6.39 19.00 12.21
C GLU A 229 7.35 18.53 13.33
N ARG A 230 8.23 17.55 13.09
CA ARG A 230 9.27 17.15 14.06
C ARG A 230 10.28 18.25 14.32
N ALA A 231 10.75 18.93 13.27
CA ALA A 231 11.65 20.07 13.43
C ALA A 231 11.00 21.20 14.23
N MET A 232 9.68 21.41 14.04
CA MET A 232 8.89 22.35 14.85
C MET A 232 8.78 21.89 16.31
N ILE A 233 8.53 20.60 16.56
CA ILE A 233 8.48 20.02 17.91
C ILE A 233 9.83 20.17 18.61
N GLU A 234 10.93 19.78 17.98
CA GLU A 234 12.26 19.89 18.56
C GLU A 234 12.62 21.35 18.89
N ARG A 235 12.26 22.30 18.02
CA ARG A 235 12.50 23.72 18.27
C ARG A 235 11.62 24.23 19.41
N LEU A 236 10.36 23.78 19.50
CA LEU A 236 9.48 24.10 20.62
C LEU A 236 10.01 23.51 21.94
N GLU A 237 10.48 22.27 21.93
CA GLU A 237 11.10 21.61 23.07
C GLU A 237 12.37 22.32 23.52
N ARG A 238 13.22 22.78 22.60
CA ARG A 238 14.40 23.61 22.94
C ARG A 238 14.00 24.92 23.61
N LEU A 239 12.99 25.63 23.09
CA LEU A 239 12.48 26.86 23.70
C LEU A 239 11.97 26.62 25.13
N MET A 240 11.37 25.46 25.40
CA MET A 240 10.86 25.13 26.72
C MET A 240 11.98 24.64 27.66
N THR A 241 12.83 23.73 27.22
CA THR A 241 13.81 23.04 28.10
C THR A 241 15.11 23.79 28.26
N VAL A 242 15.63 24.40 27.19
CA VAL A 242 16.92 25.11 27.19
C VAL A 242 16.71 26.56 27.58
N GLU A 243 15.81 27.26 26.87
CA GLU A 243 15.58 28.69 27.10
C GLU A 243 14.62 28.98 28.26
N ARG A 244 13.91 27.95 28.77
CA ARG A 244 12.92 28.07 29.85
C ARG A 244 11.90 29.19 29.60
N ALA A 245 11.49 29.37 28.34
CA ALA A 245 10.61 30.48 27.94
C ALA A 245 9.25 30.47 28.67
N TYR A 246 8.86 29.34 29.27
CA TYR A 246 7.68 29.24 30.12
C TYR A 246 7.75 30.12 31.39
N ARG A 247 8.93 30.55 31.86
CA ARG A 247 9.06 31.42 33.04
C ARG A 247 8.61 32.86 32.79
N GLU A 248 8.58 33.28 31.53
CA GLU A 248 8.12 34.61 31.14
C GLU A 248 6.58 34.69 31.10
N ASP A 249 6.03 35.90 30.96
CA ASP A 249 4.62 36.11 30.59
C ASP A 249 4.38 35.71 29.12
N LEU A 250 4.36 34.39 28.90
CA LEU A 250 4.31 33.77 27.59
C LEU A 250 2.85 33.55 27.18
N THR A 251 2.41 34.28 26.16
CA THR A 251 1.15 34.03 25.46
C THR A 251 1.39 33.15 24.24
N ILE A 252 0.32 32.52 23.74
CA ILE A 252 0.38 31.72 22.50
C ILE A 252 0.88 32.55 21.30
N GLY A 253 0.51 33.83 21.22
CA GLY A 253 0.98 34.74 20.18
C GLY A 253 2.48 35.00 20.26
N ARG A 254 3.00 35.30 21.46
CA ARG A 254 4.45 35.51 21.66
C ARG A 254 5.26 34.26 21.33
N LEU A 255 4.77 33.07 21.73
CA LEU A 255 5.43 31.82 21.38
C LEU A 255 5.36 31.53 19.88
N ALA A 256 4.23 31.81 19.23
CA ALA A 256 4.06 31.64 17.79
C ALA A 256 5.05 32.54 17.01
N THR A 257 5.24 33.79 17.43
CA THR A 257 6.24 34.69 16.86
C THR A 257 7.67 34.16 17.05
N ARG A 258 8.04 33.69 18.24
CA ARG A 258 9.36 33.06 18.48
C ARG A 258 9.60 31.81 17.62
N MET A 259 8.52 31.10 17.30
CA MET A 259 8.53 29.91 16.47
C MET A 259 8.54 30.20 14.97
N GLY A 260 8.20 31.43 14.56
CA GLY A 260 7.97 31.78 13.16
C GLY A 260 6.72 31.11 12.58
N LEU A 261 5.70 30.87 13.40
CA LEU A 261 4.48 30.15 13.03
C LEU A 261 3.23 31.03 13.23
N PRO A 262 2.16 30.83 12.45
CA PRO A 262 0.83 31.32 12.80
C PRO A 262 0.30 30.68 14.10
N GLU A 263 -0.45 31.43 14.91
CA GLU A 263 -0.99 30.94 16.19
C GLU A 263 -1.83 29.66 16.04
N HIS A 264 -2.67 29.58 15.00
CA HIS A 264 -3.52 28.42 14.77
C HIS A 264 -2.70 27.15 14.50
N GLN A 265 -1.55 27.29 13.84
CA GLN A 265 -0.64 26.18 13.58
C GLN A 265 0.05 25.71 14.86
N LEU A 266 0.48 26.65 15.71
CA LEU A 266 1.06 26.31 17.01
C LEU A 266 0.03 25.65 17.95
N ARG A 267 -1.22 26.12 17.97
CA ARG A 267 -2.31 25.47 18.71
C ARG A 267 -2.55 24.04 18.22
N ARG A 268 -2.55 23.83 16.90
CA ARG A 268 -2.68 22.49 16.32
C ARG A 268 -1.50 21.60 16.71
N LEU A 269 -0.28 22.12 16.70
CA LEU A 269 0.93 21.41 17.11
C LEU A 269 0.85 20.97 18.58
N ILE A 270 0.43 21.86 19.47
CA ILE A 270 0.29 21.57 20.91
C ILE A 270 -0.83 20.56 21.17
N ASN A 271 -1.97 20.72 20.49
CA ASN A 271 -3.15 19.90 20.75
C ASN A 271 -3.05 18.51 20.12
N ASN A 272 -2.70 18.44 18.83
CA ASN A 272 -2.69 17.20 18.07
C ASN A 272 -1.30 16.55 18.06
N GLY A 273 -0.25 17.36 17.99
CA GLY A 273 1.13 16.85 17.95
C GLY A 273 1.64 16.42 19.32
N LEU A 274 1.37 17.20 20.37
CA LEU A 274 1.86 16.95 21.74
C LEU A 274 0.79 16.44 22.72
N GLY A 275 -0.49 16.37 22.30
CA GLY A 275 -1.58 15.82 23.12
C GLY A 275 -2.04 16.69 24.29
N HIS A 276 -1.66 17.98 24.33
CA HIS A 276 -2.12 18.87 25.39
C HIS A 276 -3.48 19.48 25.05
N ARG A 277 -4.42 19.49 25.99
CA ARG A 277 -5.78 20.03 25.76
C ARG A 277 -5.80 21.49 25.28
N ASN A 278 -4.85 22.30 25.77
CA ASN A 278 -4.69 23.70 25.38
C ASN A 278 -3.29 24.21 25.76
N PHE A 279 -2.94 25.40 25.23
CA PHE A 279 -1.68 26.10 25.51
C PHE A 279 -1.40 26.31 27.00
N SER A 280 -2.40 26.66 27.81
CA SER A 280 -2.20 26.88 29.25
C SER A 280 -1.80 25.59 29.96
N THR A 281 -2.41 24.47 29.60
CA THR A 281 -2.08 23.14 30.14
C THR A 281 -0.67 22.73 29.74
N PHE A 282 -0.27 23.01 28.50
CA PHE A 282 1.08 22.77 28.00
C PHE A 282 2.13 23.53 28.80
N ILE A 283 1.99 24.85 28.92
CA ILE A 283 2.94 25.69 29.68
C ILE A 283 2.98 25.33 31.16
N ASN A 284 1.81 25.14 31.79
CA ASN A 284 1.73 24.78 33.20
C ASN A 284 2.43 23.45 33.48
N GLY A 285 2.44 22.51 32.53
CA GLY A 285 3.19 21.25 32.65
C GLY A 285 4.67 21.48 32.98
N TYR A 286 5.32 22.39 32.28
CA TYR A 286 6.73 22.77 32.52
C TYR A 286 6.90 23.54 33.83
N ARG A 287 6.04 24.54 34.08
CA ARG A 287 6.12 25.36 35.31
C ARG A 287 5.97 24.53 36.58
N ILE A 288 5.00 23.60 36.59
CA ILE A 288 4.76 22.71 37.73
C ILE A 288 5.87 21.67 37.87
N ALA A 289 6.42 21.15 36.76
CA ALA A 289 7.57 20.25 36.82
C ALA A 289 8.78 20.93 37.50
N GLU A 290 9.05 22.19 37.17
CA GLU A 290 10.10 22.97 37.82
C GLU A 290 9.78 23.25 39.30
N ALA A 291 8.55 23.64 39.62
CA ALA A 291 8.14 23.86 41.02
C ALA A 291 8.30 22.60 41.88
N ARG A 292 8.01 21.41 41.31
CA ARG A 292 8.21 20.13 41.99
C ARG A 292 9.68 19.86 42.30
N GLN A 293 10.59 20.22 41.40
CA GLN A 293 12.03 20.12 41.64
C GLN A 293 12.45 21.06 42.78
N ALA A 294 11.99 22.32 42.76
CA ALA A 294 12.27 23.28 43.82
C ALA A 294 11.72 22.84 45.19
N PHE A 295 10.55 22.20 45.25
CA PHE A 295 10.00 21.68 46.50
C PHE A 295 10.70 20.42 47.03
N ALA A 296 11.45 19.70 46.20
CA ALA A 296 12.24 18.54 46.61
C ALA A 296 13.70 18.91 46.97
N ASP A 297 14.11 20.16 46.70
CA ASP A 297 15.44 20.65 47.00
C ASP A 297 15.50 21.19 48.44
N SER A 298 16.27 20.50 49.30
CA SER A 298 16.47 20.90 50.70
C SER A 298 17.03 22.33 50.87
N SER A 299 17.79 22.83 49.89
CA SER A 299 18.32 24.20 49.93
C SER A 299 17.23 25.27 49.74
N GLN A 300 16.07 24.88 49.21
CA GLN A 300 14.92 25.74 48.95
C GLN A 300 13.81 25.59 50.00
N ALA A 301 14.06 24.88 51.11
CA ALA A 301 13.02 24.56 52.10
C ALA A 301 12.33 25.80 52.68
N GLU A 302 13.10 26.86 52.95
CA GLU A 302 12.65 28.14 53.50
C GLU A 302 12.02 29.08 52.45
N VAL A 303 12.16 28.79 51.15
CA VAL A 303 11.61 29.64 50.10
C VAL A 303 10.10 29.51 50.06
N SER A 304 9.39 30.65 50.11
CA SER A 304 7.94 30.63 50.16
C SER A 304 7.32 29.98 48.91
N ILE A 305 6.16 29.34 49.06
CA ILE A 305 5.43 28.74 47.92
C ILE A 305 5.07 29.81 46.89
N LEU A 306 4.73 31.04 47.34
CA LEU A 306 4.45 32.16 46.46
C LEU A 306 5.68 32.52 45.63
N THR A 307 6.87 32.60 46.25
CA THR A 307 8.12 32.89 45.55
C THR A 307 8.38 31.86 44.46
N ILE A 308 8.32 30.56 44.77
CA ILE A 308 8.50 29.49 43.77
C ILE A 308 7.42 29.54 42.66
N ALA A 309 6.18 29.89 43.00
CA ALA A 309 5.13 30.07 42.01
C ALA A 309 5.44 31.22 41.03
N LEU A 310 5.91 32.35 41.55
CA LEU A 310 6.30 33.50 40.74
C LEU A 310 7.53 33.21 39.89
N ASP A 311 8.56 32.57 40.47
CA ASP A 311 9.81 32.22 39.79
C ASP A 311 9.62 31.22 38.64
N THR A 312 8.61 30.35 38.77
CA THR A 312 8.21 29.40 37.71
C THR A 312 7.30 30.04 36.64
N GLY A 313 6.96 31.33 36.76
CA GLY A 313 6.26 32.11 35.75
C GLY A 313 4.74 32.24 35.95
N PHE A 314 4.20 31.87 37.12
CA PHE A 314 2.80 32.18 37.42
C PHE A 314 2.66 33.65 37.86
N ALA A 315 1.60 34.33 37.42
CA ALA A 315 1.33 35.71 37.82
C ALA A 315 0.81 35.85 39.27
N SER A 316 0.28 34.77 39.86
CA SER A 316 -0.24 34.76 41.23
C SER A 316 -0.41 33.34 41.79
N ILE A 317 -0.59 33.25 43.11
CA ILE A 317 -0.73 31.97 43.83
C ILE A 317 -2.00 31.18 43.47
N GLY A 318 -3.10 31.86 43.13
CA GLY A 318 -4.39 31.21 42.86
C GLY A 318 -4.35 30.25 41.66
N PRO A 319 -3.94 30.70 40.47
CA PRO A 319 -3.72 29.85 39.30
C PRO A 319 -2.70 28.74 39.54
N PHE A 320 -1.59 29.05 40.24
CA PHE A 320 -0.56 28.07 40.60
C PHE A 320 -1.15 26.91 41.41
N ASN A 321 -1.85 27.21 42.51
CA ASN A 321 -2.44 26.19 43.38
C ASN A 321 -3.42 25.27 42.62
N ARG A 322 -4.23 25.84 41.73
CA ARG A 322 -5.16 25.06 40.90
C ARG A 322 -4.42 24.15 39.93
N ALA A 323 -3.42 24.66 39.21
CA ALA A 323 -2.63 23.88 38.26
C ALA A 323 -1.83 22.77 38.97
N PHE A 324 -1.20 23.11 40.10
CA PHE A 324 -0.41 22.16 40.89
C PHE A 324 -1.28 21.02 41.41
N LYS A 325 -2.43 21.32 42.02
CA LYS A 325 -3.36 20.29 42.51
C LYS A 325 -3.95 19.45 41.38
N ALA A 326 -4.28 20.07 40.24
CA ALA A 326 -4.80 19.36 39.08
C ALA A 326 -3.79 18.34 38.51
N GLN A 327 -2.49 18.68 38.52
CA GLN A 327 -1.45 17.83 37.94
C GLN A 327 -0.87 16.83 38.93
N THR A 328 -0.82 17.14 40.23
CA THR A 328 -0.16 16.30 41.24
C THR A 328 -1.13 15.61 42.21
N GLY A 329 -2.40 16.03 42.24
CA GLY A 329 -3.37 15.59 43.24
C GLY A 329 -3.20 16.21 44.64
N LEU A 330 -2.06 16.86 44.91
CA LEU A 330 -1.70 17.41 46.22
C LEU A 330 -1.69 18.94 46.22
N THR A 331 -1.82 19.55 47.39
CA THR A 331 -1.52 20.98 47.53
C THR A 331 0.00 21.18 47.54
N PRO A 332 0.52 22.34 47.12
CA PRO A 332 1.96 22.60 47.12
C PRO A 332 2.61 22.39 48.50
N SER A 333 1.96 22.83 49.58
CA SER A 333 2.44 22.62 50.96
C SER A 333 2.49 21.15 51.34
N ALA A 334 1.48 20.35 50.94
CA ALA A 334 1.46 18.92 51.21
C ALA A 334 2.56 18.20 50.43
N TYR A 335 2.71 18.53 49.14
CA TYR A 335 3.76 17.97 48.29
C TYR A 335 5.16 18.26 48.85
N ARG A 336 5.43 19.51 49.27
CA ARG A 336 6.73 19.89 49.86
C ARG A 336 7.04 19.09 51.11
N ARG A 337 6.08 18.92 52.03
CA ARG A 337 6.29 18.12 53.25
C ARG A 337 6.64 16.67 52.93
N THR A 338 5.98 16.08 51.93
CA THR A 338 6.27 14.70 51.52
C THR A 338 7.60 14.58 50.78
N ALA A 339 8.01 15.60 50.02
CA ALA A 339 9.24 15.58 49.25
C ALA A 339 10.51 15.81 50.09
N LEU A 340 10.37 16.47 51.26
CA LEU A 340 11.47 16.76 52.19
C LEU A 340 11.49 15.84 53.43
N ALA A 341 10.54 14.91 53.54
CA ALA A 341 10.51 13.89 54.59
C ALA A 341 11.47 12.75 54.25
#